data_AF-M3HZK6-F1
#
_entry.id   AF-M3HZK6-F1
#
_cell.length_a   1.000
_cell.length_b   1.000
_cell.length_c   1.000
_cell.angle_alpha   90.00
_cell.angle_beta   90.00
_cell.angle_gamma   90.00
#
_symmetry.space_group_name_H-M   'P 1'
#
loop_
_entity.id
_entity.type
_entity.pdbx_description
1 polymer ?
#
loop_
_entity_poly.entity_id
_entity_poly.type
_entity_poly.pdbx_seq_one_letter_code
_entity_poly.pdbx_strand_id
1 'polypeptide(L)'
;MRFSEEAVTTIRTHLLDRFETAFQVKLERKHEHTKVQVGYDRKKGIKTIHTYPVELEIAKEDEICLEGSMIDWDSEKHEFKIYPDVDVEIEYNGILNHFEMQVNRNVFSNDKVRVYTKTTGFPSWFPVRENILEINKVKIKGRIWKLTLEDWCQPEEIMKIESSIANEVLDYFSDFPKRQS
;
A
#
# COMPACT_ATOMS: atom_id res chain seq x y z
N MET A 1 9.76 -5.95 2.81
CA MET A 1 10.30 -4.67 2.31
C MET A 1 11.60 -4.90 1.54
N ARG A 2 11.82 -4.17 0.45
CA ARG A 2 13.02 -4.17 -0.39
C ARG A 2 13.78 -2.85 -0.19
N PHE A 3 15.07 -2.85 -0.52
CA PHE A 3 15.93 -1.67 -0.43
C PHE A 3 16.70 -1.53 -1.74
N SER A 4 16.86 -0.31 -2.23
CA SER A 4 17.82 -0.05 -3.32
C SER A 4 19.25 -0.24 -2.83
N GLU A 5 20.18 -0.50 -3.75
CA GLU A 5 21.60 -0.67 -3.40
C GLU A 5 22.18 0.58 -2.74
N GLU A 6 21.75 1.77 -3.20
CA GLU A 6 22.14 3.04 -2.62
C GLU A 6 21.58 3.20 -1.20
N ALA A 7 20.30 2.86 -0.97
CA ALA A 7 19.73 2.89 0.38
C ALA A 7 20.49 1.95 1.33
N VAL A 8 20.79 0.72 0.90
CA VAL A 8 21.57 -0.23 1.70
C VAL A 8 22.95 0.34 2.05
N THR A 9 23.63 0.91 1.05
CA THR A 9 24.97 1.49 1.22
C THR A 9 24.94 2.68 2.18
N THR A 10 23.98 3.60 2.00
CA THR A 10 23.82 4.77 2.86
C THR A 10 23.51 4.36 4.30
N ILE A 11 22.61 3.40 4.51
CA ILE A 11 22.25 2.91 5.85
C ILE A 11 23.46 2.25 6.52
N ARG A 12 24.12 1.32 5.85
CA ARG A 12 25.29 0.62 6.41
C ARG A 12 26.43 1.59 6.74
N THR A 13 26.68 2.55 5.85
CA THR A 13 27.70 3.59 6.06
C THR A 13 27.37 4.46 7.25
N HIS A 14 26.10 4.84 7.42
CA HIS A 14 25.68 5.63 8.57
C HIS A 14 25.83 4.87 9.90
N LEU A 15 25.53 3.57 9.90
CA LEU A 15 25.50 2.75 11.12
C LEU A 15 26.87 2.16 11.52
N LEU A 16 27.87 2.22 10.65
CA LEU A 16 29.18 1.52 10.78
C LEU A 16 29.86 1.71 12.16
N ASP A 17 29.72 2.89 12.78
CA ASP A 17 30.26 3.20 14.11
C ASP A 17 29.23 3.82 15.07
N ARG A 18 27.93 3.65 14.78
CA ARG A 18 26.83 4.26 15.54
C ARG A 18 26.01 3.19 16.26
N PHE A 19 26.62 2.52 17.23
CA PHE A 19 26.05 1.35 17.91
C PHE A 19 24.72 1.63 18.64
N GLU A 20 24.47 2.86 19.08
CA GLU A 20 23.23 3.28 19.74
C GLU A 20 22.13 3.74 18.77
N THR A 21 22.41 3.78 17.48
CA THR A 21 21.49 4.23 16.43
C THR A 21 20.98 3.04 15.64
N ALA A 22 19.73 3.11 15.20
CA ALA A 22 19.13 2.14 14.28
C ALA A 22 18.40 2.87 13.15
N PHE A 23 18.33 2.23 12.00
CA PHE A 23 17.44 2.67 10.94
C PHE A 23 16.02 2.22 11.27
N GLN A 24 15.10 3.18 11.37
CA GLN A 24 13.73 2.97 11.82
C GLN A 24 12.73 3.31 10.73
N VAL A 25 11.69 2.49 10.67
CA VAL A 25 10.50 2.71 9.86
C VAL A 25 9.28 2.64 10.76
N LYS A 26 8.45 3.69 10.72
CA LYS A 26 7.26 3.81 11.57
C LYS A 26 6.10 4.33 10.77
N LEU A 27 4.91 3.74 10.96
CA LEU A 27 3.70 4.18 10.31
C LEU A 27 2.82 4.95 11.30
N GLU A 28 2.66 6.25 11.08
CA GLU A 28 1.81 7.14 11.86
C GLU A 28 0.42 7.23 11.25
N ARG A 29 -0.57 6.70 11.99
CA ARG A 29 -1.99 6.76 11.61
C ARG A 29 -2.62 7.99 12.28
N LYS A 30 -3.10 8.96 11.49
CA LYS A 30 -3.83 10.13 11.99
C LYS A 30 -5.17 10.27 11.27
N HIS A 31 -6.28 9.91 11.94
CA HIS A 31 -7.69 10.01 11.52
C HIS A 31 -8.00 9.70 10.03
N GLU A 32 -7.57 10.52 9.08
CA GLU A 32 -7.81 10.38 7.63
C GLU A 32 -6.56 10.04 6.80
N HIS A 33 -5.36 10.07 7.41
CA HIS A 33 -4.09 9.91 6.70
C HIS A 33 -3.13 8.95 7.39
N THR A 34 -2.32 8.27 6.59
CA THR A 34 -1.28 7.35 7.06
C THR A 34 0.07 7.81 6.54
N LYS A 35 0.95 8.30 7.42
CA LYS A 35 2.29 8.74 7.04
C LYS A 35 3.33 7.74 7.52
N VAL A 36 4.20 7.27 6.64
CA VAL A 36 5.42 6.52 7.04
C VAL A 36 6.55 7.51 7.26
N GLN A 37 7.23 7.33 8.38
CA GLN A 37 8.48 7.98 8.71
C GLN A 37 9.60 6.96 8.55
N VAL A 38 10.66 7.37 7.87
CA VAL A 38 11.85 6.57 7.62
C VAL A 38 13.06 7.42 7.99
N GLY A 39 13.98 6.88 8.79
CA GLY A 39 15.16 7.61 9.21
C GLY A 39 15.95 6.92 10.31
N TYR A 40 16.82 7.68 10.97
CA TYR A 40 17.65 7.17 12.06
C TYR A 40 17.14 7.68 13.40
N ASP A 41 17.07 6.80 14.38
CA ASP A 41 16.71 7.12 15.76
C ASP A 41 17.49 6.20 16.72
N ARG A 42 17.36 6.44 18.02
CA ARG A 42 17.97 5.59 19.06
C ARG A 42 17.42 4.17 18.96
N LYS A 43 18.33 3.20 18.96
CA LYS A 43 18.06 1.77 18.94
C LYS A 43 17.13 1.37 20.09
N LYS A 44 16.04 0.68 19.76
CA LYS A 44 14.99 0.21 20.69
C LYS A 44 15.02 -1.31 20.90
N GLY A 45 15.82 -2.05 20.14
CA GLY A 45 15.95 -3.51 20.21
C GLY A 45 14.75 -4.26 19.62
N ILE A 46 14.04 -3.64 18.67
CA ILE A 46 12.83 -4.23 18.06
C ILE A 46 13.27 -5.29 17.05
N LYS A 47 12.71 -6.50 17.15
CA LYS A 47 12.97 -7.60 16.21
C LYS A 47 11.95 -7.59 15.07
N THR A 48 12.44 -7.75 13.85
CA THR A 48 11.63 -7.91 12.65
C THR A 48 11.12 -9.34 12.47
N ILE A 49 10.04 -9.49 11.72
CA ILE A 49 9.48 -10.76 11.24
C ILE A 49 10.40 -11.36 10.17
N HIS A 50 10.90 -10.52 9.26
CA HIS A 50 11.76 -10.92 8.15
C HIS A 50 13.21 -10.45 8.33
N THR A 51 14.12 -11.10 7.62
CA THR A 51 15.52 -10.68 7.54
C THR A 51 15.68 -9.64 6.43
N TYR A 52 16.38 -8.55 6.75
CA TYR A 52 16.66 -7.45 5.82
C TYR A 52 18.17 -7.32 5.55
N PRO A 53 18.57 -6.71 4.41
CA PRO A 53 19.97 -6.46 4.10
C PRO A 53 20.64 -5.42 5.03
N VAL A 54 19.86 -4.74 5.88
CA VAL A 54 20.30 -3.73 6.84
C VAL A 54 19.67 -4.01 8.21
N GLU A 55 20.28 -3.51 9.28
CA GLU A 55 19.64 -3.52 10.60
C GLU A 55 18.46 -2.53 10.59
N LEU A 56 17.24 -3.08 10.62
CA LEU A 56 15.99 -2.35 10.55
C LEU A 56 15.22 -2.55 11.86
N GLU A 57 14.69 -1.45 12.40
CA GLU A 57 13.72 -1.47 13.48
C GLU A 57 12.36 -0.99 12.97
N ILE A 58 11.38 -1.87 13.02
CA ILE A 58 9.99 -1.62 12.61
C ILE A 58 9.06 -2.43 13.49
N ALA A 59 7.93 -1.84 13.91
CA ALA A 59 6.93 -2.57 14.67
C ALA A 59 6.30 -3.67 13.81
N LYS A 60 5.93 -4.80 14.43
CA LYS A 60 5.41 -5.97 13.73
C LYS A 60 4.22 -5.64 12.81
N GLU A 61 3.29 -4.84 13.31
CA GLU A 61 2.08 -4.44 12.58
C GLU A 61 2.43 -3.55 11.38
N ASP A 62 3.40 -2.66 11.54
CA ASP A 62 3.84 -1.76 10.48
C ASP A 62 4.66 -2.54 9.42
N GLU A 63 5.43 -3.55 9.82
CA GLU A 63 6.17 -4.43 8.91
C GLU A 63 5.25 -5.23 7.99
N ILE A 64 4.12 -5.72 8.52
CA ILE A 64 3.08 -6.39 7.73
C ILE A 64 2.44 -5.41 6.75
N CYS A 65 2.12 -4.19 7.20
CA CYS A 65 1.52 -3.17 6.33
C CYS A 65 2.46 -2.72 5.20
N LEU A 66 3.76 -2.68 5.46
CA LEU A 66 4.79 -2.24 4.52
C LEU A 66 5.54 -3.42 3.87
N GLU A 67 4.95 -4.62 3.93
CA GLU A 67 5.47 -5.76 3.20
C GLU A 67 5.58 -5.40 1.71
N GLY A 68 6.61 -5.88 1.02
CA GLY A 68 6.88 -5.58 -0.40
C GLY A 68 7.25 -4.13 -0.79
N SER A 69 7.04 -3.12 0.07
CA SER A 69 7.46 -1.73 -0.20
C SER A 69 8.97 -1.63 -0.47
N MET A 70 9.40 -0.64 -1.25
CA MET A 70 10.79 -0.35 -1.57
C MET A 70 11.27 0.91 -0.83
N ILE A 71 12.36 0.81 -0.07
CA ILE A 71 13.08 1.99 0.44
C ILE A 71 14.20 2.34 -0.52
N ASP A 72 14.30 3.62 -0.86
CA ASP A 72 15.27 4.18 -1.77
C ASP A 72 15.96 5.40 -1.14
N TRP A 73 17.12 5.76 -1.67
CA TRP A 73 17.86 6.94 -1.28
C TRP A 73 17.75 7.98 -2.40
N ASP A 74 17.22 9.15 -2.08
CA ASP A 74 17.31 10.29 -2.98
C ASP A 74 18.62 11.02 -2.71
N SER A 75 19.60 10.83 -3.60
CA SER A 75 20.92 11.45 -3.48
C SER A 75 20.91 12.97 -3.62
N GLU A 76 19.95 13.53 -4.36
CA GLU A 76 19.86 14.98 -4.58
C GLU A 76 19.29 15.69 -3.37
N LYS A 77 18.27 15.08 -2.74
CA LYS A 77 17.59 15.64 -1.56
C LYS A 77 18.18 15.17 -0.24
N HIS A 78 19.07 14.18 -0.28
CA HIS A 78 19.64 13.52 0.88
C HIS A 78 18.58 12.97 1.84
N GLU A 79 17.55 12.32 1.30
CA GLU A 79 16.45 11.76 2.08
C GLU A 79 16.12 10.32 1.67
N PHE A 80 15.60 9.54 2.61
CA PHE A 80 15.02 8.24 2.30
C PHE A 80 13.60 8.41 1.79
N LYS A 81 13.30 7.73 0.68
CA LYS A 81 11.94 7.60 0.17
C LYS A 81 11.49 6.17 0.32
N ILE A 82 10.23 5.99 0.70
CA ILE A 82 9.59 4.67 0.66
C ILE A 82 8.52 4.71 -0.43
N TYR A 83 8.54 3.69 -1.27
CA TYR A 83 7.57 3.47 -2.31
C TYR A 83 6.79 2.22 -1.90
N PRO A 84 5.46 2.30 -1.76
CA PRO A 84 4.68 1.17 -1.29
C PRO A 84 4.71 -0.02 -2.27
N ASP A 85 5.21 0.17 -3.51
CA ASP A 85 5.38 -0.84 -4.56
C ASP A 85 4.15 -1.75 -4.68
N VAL A 86 3.04 -1.10 -5.00
CA VAL A 86 1.73 -1.71 -5.11
C VAL A 86 1.44 -1.88 -6.59
N ASP A 87 1.40 -3.14 -7.01
CA ASP A 87 0.90 -3.50 -8.33
C ASP A 87 -0.60 -3.72 -8.21
N VAL A 88 -1.36 -3.04 -9.06
CA VAL A 88 -2.79 -3.19 -9.22
C VAL A 88 -3.04 -3.55 -10.68
N GLU A 89 -3.54 -4.77 -10.91
CA GLU A 89 -4.11 -5.16 -12.20
C GLU A 89 -5.62 -5.04 -12.08
N ILE A 90 -6.27 -4.37 -13.04
CA ILE A 90 -7.71 -4.22 -13.09
C ILE A 90 -8.21 -4.74 -14.44
N GLU A 91 -9.19 -5.63 -14.40
CA GLU A 91 -9.87 -6.13 -15.58
C GLU A 91 -11.38 -5.93 -15.44
N TYR A 92 -12.01 -5.37 -16.46
CA TYR A 92 -13.46 -5.29 -16.51
C TYR A 92 -14.06 -6.55 -17.15
N ASN A 93 -14.89 -7.26 -16.39
CA ASN A 93 -15.69 -8.35 -16.90
C ASN A 93 -17.04 -7.83 -17.36
N GLY A 94 -17.16 -7.61 -18.68
CA GLY A 94 -18.39 -7.16 -19.31
C GLY A 94 -19.58 -8.05 -18.98
N ILE A 95 -19.47 -9.37 -19.10
CA ILE A 95 -20.60 -10.30 -18.92
C ILE A 95 -21.22 -10.20 -17.52
N LEU A 96 -20.38 -10.03 -16.50
CA LEU A 96 -20.79 -10.03 -15.11
C LEU A 96 -20.86 -8.62 -14.50
N ASN A 97 -20.68 -7.57 -15.32
CA ASN A 97 -20.69 -6.17 -14.94
C ASN A 97 -19.88 -5.87 -13.66
N HIS A 98 -18.64 -6.35 -13.61
CA HIS A 98 -17.75 -6.09 -12.47
C HIS A 98 -16.30 -5.89 -12.90
N PHE A 99 -15.59 -5.09 -12.11
CA PHE A 99 -14.15 -5.03 -12.15
C PHE A 99 -13.58 -6.11 -11.23
N GLU A 100 -12.69 -6.93 -11.77
CA GLU A 100 -11.80 -7.77 -10.99
C GLU A 100 -10.46 -7.05 -10.85
N MET A 101 -10.03 -6.89 -9.61
CA MET A 101 -8.79 -6.23 -9.28
C MET A 101 -7.90 -7.20 -8.52
N GLN A 102 -6.65 -7.32 -8.95
CA GLN A 102 -5.62 -8.07 -8.27
C GLN A 102 -4.56 -7.10 -7.74
N VAL A 103 -4.36 -7.13 -6.43
CA VAL A 103 -3.33 -6.31 -5.77
C VAL A 103 -2.25 -7.20 -5.15
N ASN A 104 -0.98 -6.81 -5.25
CA ASN A 104 0.12 -7.58 -4.68
C ASN A 104 0.20 -7.53 -3.12
N ARG A 105 -0.89 -7.13 -2.45
CA ARG A 105 -1.03 -6.93 -0.99
C ARG A 105 -2.26 -7.64 -0.43
N ASN A 106 -2.13 -8.18 0.78
CA ASN A 106 -3.29 -8.69 1.52
C ASN A 106 -3.89 -7.57 2.38
N VAL A 107 -5.22 -7.42 2.33
CA VAL A 107 -5.95 -6.52 3.25
C VAL A 107 -6.21 -7.19 4.60
N PHE A 108 -6.37 -8.51 4.60
CA PHE A 108 -6.74 -9.30 5.77
C PHE A 108 -5.70 -10.39 6.02
N SER A 109 -5.55 -10.78 7.29
CA SER A 109 -4.64 -11.85 7.72
C SER A 109 -5.01 -13.25 7.23
N ASN A 110 -6.17 -13.42 6.61
CA ASN A 110 -6.66 -14.69 6.08
C ASN A 110 -7.45 -14.48 4.80
N ASP A 111 -7.52 -15.53 3.98
CA ASP A 111 -8.21 -15.52 2.69
C ASP A 111 -9.72 -15.79 2.80
N LYS A 112 -10.31 -15.59 3.99
CA LYS A 112 -11.77 -15.72 4.10
C LYS A 112 -12.42 -14.59 3.31
N VAL A 113 -13.39 -14.97 2.49
CA VAL A 113 -14.16 -14.03 1.69
C VAL A 113 -14.86 -13.01 2.60
N ARG A 114 -14.77 -11.74 2.22
CA ARG A 114 -15.57 -10.63 2.77
C ARG A 114 -16.46 -10.07 1.67
N VAL A 115 -17.69 -9.75 2.00
CA VAL A 115 -18.69 -9.20 1.09
C VAL A 115 -19.31 -7.98 1.73
N TYR A 116 -19.34 -6.88 1.00
CA TYR A 116 -19.95 -5.62 1.37
C TYR A 116 -20.91 -5.20 0.26
N THR A 117 -22.08 -4.68 0.61
CA THR A 117 -23.06 -4.18 -0.36
C THR A 117 -23.45 -2.76 -0.01
N LYS A 118 -23.90 -2.00 -1.01
CA LYS A 118 -24.43 -0.64 -0.85
C LYS A 118 -25.51 -0.58 0.24
N THR A 119 -26.35 -1.61 0.34
CA THR A 119 -27.39 -1.73 1.37
C THR A 119 -26.87 -1.93 2.79
N THR A 120 -25.75 -2.63 2.97
CA THR A 120 -25.12 -2.82 4.29
C THR A 120 -24.12 -1.71 4.63
N GLY A 121 -23.83 -0.85 3.65
CA GLY A 121 -22.73 0.11 3.69
C GLY A 121 -21.38 -0.53 3.36
N PHE A 122 -20.47 0.28 2.82
CA PHE A 122 -19.07 -0.10 2.70
C PHE A 122 -18.30 0.25 3.99
N PRO A 123 -17.21 -0.48 4.30
CA PRO A 123 -16.36 -0.14 5.43
C PRO A 123 -15.77 1.26 5.29
N SER A 124 -15.59 1.98 6.40
CA SER A 124 -15.03 3.34 6.39
C SER A 124 -13.61 3.46 5.83
N TRP A 125 -12.86 2.35 5.82
CA TRP A 125 -11.53 2.25 5.23
C TRP A 125 -11.55 1.89 3.75
N PHE A 126 -12.70 1.49 3.20
CA PHE A 126 -12.78 1.05 1.81
C PHE A 126 -12.51 2.25 0.89
N PRO A 127 -11.54 2.13 -0.02
CA PRO A 127 -10.96 3.31 -0.64
C PRO A 127 -11.81 3.90 -1.73
N VAL A 128 -12.73 3.11 -2.31
CA VAL A 128 -13.57 3.55 -3.41
C VAL A 128 -14.82 4.22 -2.88
N ARG A 129 -14.89 5.55 -3.00
CA ARG A 129 -15.98 6.35 -2.42
C ARG A 129 -17.30 6.11 -3.17
N GLU A 130 -18.36 5.88 -2.39
CA GLU A 130 -19.74 5.57 -2.82
C GLU A 130 -20.34 6.54 -3.86
N ASN A 131 -19.87 7.79 -3.91
CA ASN A 131 -20.43 8.83 -4.77
C ASN A 131 -19.75 8.97 -6.14
N ILE A 132 -18.63 8.28 -6.38
CA ILE A 132 -17.88 8.41 -7.64
C ILE A 132 -18.20 7.25 -8.58
N LEU A 133 -18.41 6.05 -8.02
CA LEU A 133 -18.57 4.81 -8.76
C LEU A 133 -19.84 4.16 -8.26
N GLU A 134 -20.80 3.89 -9.15
CA GLU A 134 -22.08 3.22 -8.87
C GLU A 134 -21.87 1.75 -8.46
N ILE A 135 -21.09 1.51 -7.40
CA ILE A 135 -20.70 0.18 -6.93
C ILE A 135 -21.82 -0.34 -6.03
N ASN A 136 -22.43 -1.44 -6.48
CA ASN A 136 -23.46 -2.13 -5.71
C ASN A 136 -22.84 -3.07 -4.68
N LYS A 137 -21.73 -3.75 -5.03
CA LYS A 137 -21.17 -4.84 -4.23
C LYS A 137 -19.66 -4.96 -4.38
N VAL A 138 -19.01 -5.22 -3.25
CA VAL A 138 -17.57 -5.49 -3.17
C VAL A 138 -17.36 -6.86 -2.55
N LYS A 139 -16.52 -7.68 -3.16
CA LYS A 139 -16.08 -8.97 -2.62
C LYS A 139 -14.57 -9.02 -2.57
N ILE A 140 -13.99 -9.26 -1.40
CA ILE A 140 -12.54 -9.35 -1.20
C ILE A 140 -12.17 -10.76 -0.74
N LYS A 141 -11.18 -11.36 -1.39
CA LYS A 141 -10.58 -12.65 -1.02
C LYS A 141 -9.06 -12.56 -1.17
N GLY A 142 -8.35 -12.35 -0.07
CA GLY A 142 -6.90 -12.15 -0.08
C GLY A 142 -6.53 -10.95 -0.95
N ARG A 143 -5.85 -11.22 -2.07
CA ARG A 143 -5.34 -10.26 -3.05
C ARG A 143 -6.34 -9.90 -4.16
N ILE A 144 -7.47 -10.60 -4.25
CA ILE A 144 -8.43 -10.45 -5.34
C ILE A 144 -9.68 -9.74 -4.81
N TRP A 145 -10.05 -8.66 -5.48
CA TRP A 145 -11.18 -7.80 -5.16
C TRP A 145 -12.11 -7.77 -6.36
N LYS A 146 -13.41 -7.88 -6.14
CA LYS A 146 -14.42 -7.77 -7.20
C LYS A 146 -15.38 -6.66 -6.85
N LEU A 147 -15.47 -5.65 -7.73
CA LEU A 147 -16.32 -4.47 -7.59
C LEU A 147 -17.41 -4.56 -8.65
N THR A 148 -18.61 -4.96 -8.24
CA THR A 148 -19.78 -5.08 -9.10
C THR A 148 -20.51 -3.76 -9.17
N LEU A 149 -20.78 -3.30 -10.39
CA LEU A 149 -21.52 -2.08 -10.66
C LEU A 149 -23.03 -2.31 -10.49
N GLU A 150 -23.76 -1.23 -10.23
CA GLU A 150 -25.22 -1.20 -10.15
C GLU A 150 -25.83 -1.33 -11.55
N ASP A 151 -25.36 -0.49 -12.48
CA ASP A 151 -25.81 -0.45 -13.87
C ASP A 151 -24.66 -0.76 -14.84
N TRP A 152 -25.04 -1.09 -16.07
CA TRP A 152 -24.10 -1.33 -17.15
C TRP A 152 -23.60 0.00 -17.71
N CYS A 153 -22.29 0.16 -17.78
CA CYS A 153 -21.66 1.39 -18.25
C CYS A 153 -21.24 1.32 -19.72
N GLN A 154 -21.17 2.47 -20.38
CA GLN A 154 -20.57 2.57 -21.72
C GLN A 154 -19.04 2.35 -21.64
N PRO A 155 -18.37 1.93 -22.73
CA PRO A 155 -16.92 1.73 -22.76
C PRO A 155 -16.10 2.92 -22.24
N GLU A 156 -16.52 4.15 -22.56
CA GLU A 156 -15.83 5.37 -22.10
C GLU A 156 -15.98 5.60 -20.59
N GLU A 157 -17.08 5.16 -20.01
CA GLU A 157 -17.33 5.20 -18.57
C GLU A 157 -16.53 4.11 -17.86
N ILE A 158 -16.42 2.92 -18.45
CA ILE A 158 -15.60 1.81 -17.94
C ILE A 158 -14.15 2.27 -17.74
N MET A 159 -13.54 2.93 -18.73
CA MET A 159 -12.17 3.44 -18.60
C MET A 159 -12.02 4.51 -17.50
N LYS A 160 -13.03 5.38 -17.31
CA LYS A 160 -13.03 6.38 -16.24
C LYS A 160 -13.13 5.73 -14.87
N ILE A 161 -14.01 4.74 -14.74
CA ILE A 161 -14.20 3.97 -13.52
C ILE A 161 -12.91 3.21 -13.18
N GLU A 162 -12.33 2.51 -14.15
CA GLU A 162 -11.05 1.79 -14.01
C GLU A 162 -9.94 2.71 -13.49
N SER A 163 -9.80 3.89 -14.11
CA SER A 163 -8.82 4.91 -13.70
C SER A 163 -9.08 5.41 -12.27
N SER A 164 -10.35 5.61 -11.88
CA SER A 164 -10.70 6.03 -10.53
C SER A 164 -10.39 4.94 -9.50
N ILE A 165 -10.74 3.68 -9.78
CA ILE A 165 -10.42 2.54 -8.93
C ILE A 165 -8.91 2.44 -8.75
N ALA A 166 -8.15 2.52 -9.85
CA ALA A 166 -6.69 2.47 -9.80
C ALA A 166 -6.14 3.59 -8.91
N ASN A 167 -6.55 4.84 -9.12
CA ASN A 167 -6.08 5.96 -8.31
C ASN A 167 -6.47 5.82 -6.83
N GLU A 168 -7.71 5.49 -6.50
CA GLU A 168 -8.17 5.37 -5.11
C GLU A 168 -7.50 4.20 -4.38
N VAL A 169 -7.30 3.08 -5.06
CA VAL A 169 -6.62 1.91 -4.50
C VAL A 169 -5.12 2.18 -4.36
N LEU A 170 -4.50 2.81 -5.35
CA LEU A 170 -3.13 3.27 -5.22
C LEU A 170 -3.02 4.24 -4.06
N ASP A 171 -3.84 5.29 -3.97
CA ASP A 171 -3.85 6.26 -2.87
C ASP A 171 -4.03 5.59 -1.50
N TYR A 172 -4.95 4.62 -1.40
CA TYR A 172 -5.15 3.81 -0.19
C TYR A 172 -3.89 3.08 0.26
N PHE A 173 -3.13 2.56 -0.71
CA PHE A 173 -1.84 1.94 -0.43
C PHE A 173 -0.66 2.95 -0.46
N SER A 174 -0.86 4.22 -0.85
CA SER A 174 0.20 5.15 -1.30
C SER A 174 0.10 6.60 -0.83
N ASP A 175 -0.03 6.89 0.45
CA ASP A 175 0.36 8.22 0.99
C ASP A 175 1.92 8.45 0.88
N PHE A 176 2.52 8.37 -0.33
CA PHE A 176 3.94 8.57 -0.70
C PHE A 176 4.13 9.31 -2.03
N PRO A 177 5.25 10.07 -2.18
CA PRO A 177 5.50 10.86 -3.39
C PRO A 177 5.76 9.97 -4.62
N LYS A 178 5.19 10.37 -5.75
CA LYS A 178 5.37 9.71 -7.06
C LYS A 178 6.83 9.81 -7.51
N ARG A 179 7.40 8.71 -8.04
CA ARG A 179 8.69 8.73 -8.76
C ARG A 179 8.55 9.70 -9.94
N GLN A 180 9.41 10.69 -10.02
CA GLN A 180 9.63 11.37 -11.29
C GLN A 180 10.48 10.44 -12.16
N SER A 181 9.95 10.15 -13.34
CA SER A 181 10.55 9.38 -14.43
C SER A 181 11.82 10.02 -14.96
#